data_AF-A0AAP5C6R9-F1
#
_entry.id   AF-A0AAP5C6R9-F1
#
_cell.length_a   1.000
_cell.length_b   1.000
_cell.length_c   1.000
_cell.angle_alpha   90.00
_cell.angle_beta   90.00
_cell.angle_gamma   90.00
#
_symmetry.space_group_name_H-M   'P 1'
#
loop_
_entity.id
_entity.type
_entity.pdbx_description
1 polymer ?
#
loop_
_entity_poly.entity_id
_entity_poly.type
_entity_poly.pdbx_seq_one_letter_code
_entity_poly.pdbx_strand_id
1 'polypeptide(L)'
;MIRALILATLLLLGVIVWQRGSISIAHRATDQAAAARDVMERERDAARAEANATAATLAAERGSAAAANALAATYEKEKDDAQKASDRLIADLRAGNQRLHQRWQATVATAELSAAAAAASQPDGRADDRIESAGRAVGAAAQCDAQVRGLQSFALLCAGGGK
;
A
#
# COMPACT_ATOMS: atom_id res chain seq x y z
N MET A 1 -75.84 -28.99 -53.02
CA MET A 1 -75.31 -27.62 -52.82
C MET A 1 -75.04 -27.31 -51.35
N ILE A 2 -76.00 -27.51 -50.44
CA ILE A 2 -75.84 -27.21 -48.99
C ILE A 2 -74.65 -27.96 -48.35
N ARG A 3 -74.46 -29.26 -48.64
CA ARG A 3 -73.35 -30.07 -48.07
C ARG A 3 -71.95 -29.56 -48.48
N ALA A 4 -71.79 -29.11 -49.72
CA ALA A 4 -70.52 -28.58 -50.22
C ALA A 4 -70.17 -27.23 -49.57
N LEU A 5 -71.18 -26.37 -49.35
CA LEU A 5 -71.01 -25.11 -48.65
C LEU A 5 -70.61 -25.32 -47.18
N ILE A 6 -71.21 -26.30 -46.49
CA ILE A 6 -70.85 -26.65 -45.10
C ILE A 6 -69.40 -27.14 -45.01
N LEU A 7 -68.95 -27.98 -45.94
CA LEU A 7 -67.57 -28.45 -45.95
C LEU A 7 -66.57 -27.33 -46.23
N ALA A 8 -66.90 -26.43 -47.17
CA ALA A 8 -66.06 -25.28 -47.48
C ALA A 8 -65.94 -24.31 -46.30
N THR A 9 -67.02 -24.05 -45.56
CA THR A 9 -66.98 -23.20 -44.37
C THR A 9 -66.21 -23.84 -43.22
N LEU A 10 -66.34 -25.15 -43.00
CA LEU A 10 -65.55 -25.86 -41.99
C LEU A 10 -64.05 -25.84 -42.32
N LEU A 11 -63.68 -26.02 -43.59
CA LEU A 11 -62.28 -25.92 -44.04
C LEU A 11 -61.71 -24.52 -43.80
N LEU A 12 -62.47 -23.48 -44.16
CA LEU A 12 -62.07 -22.09 -43.92
C LEU A 12 -61.88 -21.79 -42.43
N LEU A 13 -62.79 -22.25 -41.58
CA LEU A 13 -62.66 -22.10 -40.13
C LEU A 13 -61.44 -22.83 -39.59
N GLY A 14 -61.14 -24.04 -40.09
CA GLY A 14 -59.94 -24.79 -39.73
C GLY A 14 -58.65 -24.03 -40.09
N VAL A 15 -58.58 -23.44 -41.29
CA VAL A 15 -57.43 -22.63 -41.74
C VAL A 15 -57.26 -21.37 -40.89
N ILE A 16 -58.35 -20.68 -40.55
CA ILE A 16 -58.31 -19.47 -39.70
C ILE A 16 -57.80 -19.80 -38.30
N VAL A 17 -58.23 -20.92 -37.72
CA VAL A 17 -57.76 -21.37 -36.40
C VAL A 17 -56.28 -21.75 -36.47
N TRP A 18 -55.84 -22.44 -37.53
CA TRP A 18 -54.44 -22.81 -37.71
C TRP A 18 -53.53 -21.59 -37.89
N GLN A 19 -53.93 -20.62 -38.72
CA GLN A 19 -53.18 -19.37 -38.92
C GLN A 19 -53.11 -18.52 -37.64
N ARG A 20 -54.20 -18.45 -36.86
CA ARG A 20 -54.19 -17.75 -35.57
C ARG A 20 -53.30 -18.47 -34.54
N GLY A 21 -53.34 -19.79 -34.52
CA GLY A 21 -52.46 -20.60 -33.68
C GLY A 21 -50.98 -20.38 -34.01
N SER A 22 -50.60 -20.42 -35.28
CA SER A 22 -49.20 -20.25 -35.70
C SER A 22 -48.65 -18.85 -35.42
N ILE A 23 -49.44 -17.80 -35.65
CA ILE A 23 -49.07 -16.41 -35.32
C ILE A 23 -48.90 -16.23 -33.81
N SER A 24 -49.79 -16.82 -33.00
CA SER A 24 -49.68 -16.76 -31.54
C SER A 24 -48.44 -17.47 -30.99
N ILE A 25 -48.02 -18.57 -31.62
CA ILE A 25 -46.79 -19.30 -31.27
C ILE A 25 -45.56 -18.47 -31.67
N ALA A 26 -45.57 -17.84 -32.85
CA ALA A 26 -44.49 -16.99 -33.31
C ALA A 26 -44.27 -15.77 -32.38
N HIS A 27 -45.34 -15.09 -31.96
CA HIS A 27 -45.22 -13.98 -31.00
C HIS A 27 -44.69 -14.43 -29.64
N ARG A 28 -45.15 -15.58 -29.11
CA ARG A 28 -44.60 -16.12 -27.86
C ARG A 28 -43.12 -16.47 -27.98
N ALA A 29 -42.67 -16.97 -29.13
CA ALA A 29 -41.25 -17.27 -29.36
C ALA A 29 -40.41 -15.99 -29.42
N THR A 30 -40.90 -14.91 -30.04
CA THR A 30 -40.20 -13.61 -30.04
C THR A 30 -40.16 -12.98 -28.65
N ASP A 31 -41.25 -13.06 -27.89
CA ASP A 31 -41.33 -12.51 -26.54
C ASP A 31 -40.42 -13.27 -25.58
N GLN A 32 -40.35 -14.61 -25.70
CA GLN A 32 -39.42 -15.43 -24.93
C GLN A 32 -37.95 -15.12 -25.28
N ALA A 33 -37.65 -14.92 -26.56
CA ALA A 33 -36.30 -14.55 -26.99
C ALA A 33 -35.90 -13.15 -26.49
N ALA A 34 -36.83 -12.19 -26.48
CA ALA A 34 -36.61 -10.86 -25.91
C ALA A 34 -36.40 -10.94 -24.39
N ALA A 35 -37.28 -11.66 -23.67
CA ALA A 35 -37.15 -11.86 -22.23
C ALA A 35 -35.84 -12.56 -21.85
N ALA A 36 -35.39 -13.56 -22.63
CA ALA A 36 -34.11 -14.22 -22.40
C ALA A 36 -32.94 -13.25 -22.59
N ARG A 37 -32.96 -12.39 -23.61
CA ARG A 37 -31.93 -11.36 -23.81
C ARG A 37 -31.89 -10.36 -22.67
N ASP A 38 -33.05 -9.88 -22.22
CA ASP A 38 -33.14 -8.95 -21.09
C ASP A 38 -32.55 -9.56 -19.81
N VAL A 39 -32.79 -10.85 -19.56
CA VAL A 39 -32.20 -11.55 -18.42
C VAL A 39 -30.68 -11.63 -18.56
N MET A 40 -30.16 -12.03 -19.72
CA MET A 40 -28.72 -12.11 -19.96
C MET A 40 -28.03 -10.74 -19.86
N GLU A 41 -28.67 -9.66 -20.32
CA GLU A 41 -28.15 -8.30 -20.18
C GLU A 41 -28.08 -7.89 -18.72
N ARG A 42 -29.14 -8.17 -17.93
CA ARG A 42 -29.14 -7.89 -16.49
C ARG A 42 -28.06 -8.68 -15.75
N GLU A 43 -27.89 -9.97 -16.06
CA GLU A 43 -26.85 -10.80 -15.46
C GLU A 43 -25.45 -10.28 -15.81
N ARG A 44 -25.22 -9.91 -17.08
CA ARG A 44 -23.96 -9.31 -17.51
C ARG A 44 -23.70 -8.00 -16.77
N ASP A 45 -24.70 -7.14 -16.67
CA ASP A 45 -24.54 -5.82 -16.05
C ASP A 45 -24.33 -5.95 -14.54
N ALA A 46 -24.99 -6.90 -13.88
CA ALA A 46 -24.74 -7.26 -12.49
C ALA A 46 -23.31 -7.78 -12.29
N ALA A 47 -22.87 -8.74 -13.10
CA ALA A 47 -21.50 -9.28 -13.04
C ALA A 47 -20.45 -8.20 -13.29
N ARG A 48 -20.72 -7.26 -14.20
CA ARG A 48 -19.83 -6.12 -14.47
C ARG A 48 -19.79 -5.14 -13.30
N ALA A 49 -20.92 -4.89 -12.64
CA ALA A 49 -20.98 -4.06 -11.45
C ALA A 49 -20.17 -4.69 -10.30
N GLU A 50 -20.30 -6.00 -10.08
CA GLU A 50 -19.50 -6.74 -9.09
C GLU A 50 -18.01 -6.73 -9.42
N ALA A 51 -17.64 -6.95 -10.69
CA ALA A 51 -16.25 -6.87 -11.14
C ALA A 51 -15.66 -5.47 -10.94
N ASN A 52 -16.43 -4.41 -11.21
CA ASN A 52 -15.98 -3.03 -11.00
C ASN A 52 -15.82 -2.72 -9.51
N ALA A 53 -16.73 -3.19 -8.65
CA ALA A 53 -16.64 -3.00 -7.20
C ALA A 53 -15.41 -3.72 -6.59
N THR A 54 -15.16 -4.96 -7.03
CA THR A 54 -13.96 -5.72 -6.62
C THR A 54 -12.67 -5.13 -7.18
N ALA A 55 -12.67 -4.62 -8.41
CA ALA A 55 -11.51 -3.94 -8.97
C ALA A 55 -11.18 -2.64 -8.22
N ALA A 56 -12.20 -1.86 -7.83
CA ALA A 56 -12.02 -0.63 -7.07
C ALA A 56 -11.44 -0.89 -5.67
N THR A 57 -11.95 -1.90 -4.97
CA THR A 57 -11.43 -2.32 -3.65
C THR A 57 -9.98 -2.82 -3.75
N LEU A 58 -9.69 -3.68 -4.72
CA LEU A 58 -8.32 -4.17 -4.94
C LEU A 58 -7.34 -3.04 -5.32
N ALA A 59 -7.78 -2.05 -6.10
CA ALA A 59 -6.96 -0.89 -6.43
C ALA A 59 -6.63 -0.06 -5.18
N ALA A 60 -7.61 0.16 -4.30
CA ALA A 60 -7.41 0.83 -3.03
C ALA A 60 -6.43 0.06 -2.13
N GLU A 61 -6.61 -1.25 -1.97
CA GLU A 61 -5.72 -2.11 -1.18
C GLU A 61 -4.28 -2.08 -1.71
N ARG A 62 -4.11 -2.18 -3.04
CA ARG A 62 -2.79 -2.08 -3.69
C ARG A 62 -2.15 -0.71 -3.47
N GLY A 63 -2.94 0.36 -3.52
CA GLY A 63 -2.48 1.72 -3.23
C GLY A 63 -1.97 1.85 -1.80
N SER A 64 -2.74 1.37 -0.82
CA SER A 64 -2.34 1.35 0.59
C SER A 64 -1.09 0.50 0.83
N ALA A 65 -1.00 -0.69 0.21
CA ALA A 65 0.17 -1.55 0.33
C ALA A 65 1.43 -0.90 -0.29
N ALA A 66 1.30 -0.27 -1.45
CA ALA A 66 2.41 0.45 -2.09
C ALA A 66 2.92 1.60 -1.22
N ALA A 67 2.01 2.38 -0.63
CA ALA A 67 2.36 3.50 0.24
C ALA A 67 3.02 3.00 1.55
N ALA A 68 2.54 1.91 2.15
CA ALA A 68 3.18 1.28 3.30
C ALA A 68 4.58 0.75 2.99
N ASN A 69 4.76 0.11 1.83
CA ASN A 69 6.07 -0.38 1.38
C ASN A 69 7.07 0.76 1.12
N ALA A 70 6.62 1.86 0.52
CA ALA A 70 7.45 3.03 0.31
C ALA A 70 7.90 3.67 1.63
N LEU A 71 7.00 3.73 2.62
CA LEU A 71 7.32 4.19 3.95
C LEU A 71 8.35 3.29 4.65
N ALA A 72 8.16 1.96 4.57
CA ALA A 72 9.12 1.00 5.13
C ALA A 72 10.52 1.13 4.48
N ALA A 73 10.57 1.30 3.16
CA ALA A 73 11.83 1.52 2.44
C ALA A 73 12.52 2.82 2.88
N THR A 74 11.75 3.88 3.12
CA THR A 74 12.27 5.17 3.60
C THR A 74 12.84 5.03 5.01
N TYR A 75 12.11 4.36 5.91
CA TYR A 75 12.55 4.11 7.27
C TYR A 75 13.85 3.30 7.32
N GLU A 76 13.96 2.22 6.54
CA GLU A 76 15.19 1.42 6.48
C GLU A 76 16.37 2.22 5.94
N LYS A 77 16.13 3.08 4.93
CA LYS A 77 17.16 3.98 4.43
C LYS A 77 17.60 4.99 5.49
N GLU A 78 16.67 5.62 6.21
CA GLU A 78 17.00 6.59 7.27
C GLU A 78 17.82 5.93 8.39
N LYS A 79 17.55 4.67 8.71
CA LYS A 79 18.32 3.89 9.69
C LYS A 79 19.77 3.67 9.23
N ASP A 80 19.96 3.28 7.96
CA ASP A 80 21.28 3.09 7.36
C ASP A 80 22.05 4.42 7.24
N ASP A 81 21.38 5.49 6.83
CA ASP A 81 21.96 6.84 6.74
C ASP A 81 22.38 7.36 8.13
N ALA A 82 21.58 7.10 9.18
CA ALA A 82 21.93 7.43 10.56
C ALA A 82 23.20 6.70 11.04
N GLN A 83 23.35 5.42 10.69
CA GLN A 83 24.55 4.65 11.02
C GLN A 83 25.78 5.23 10.30
N LYS A 84 25.68 5.46 8.98
CA LYS A 84 26.78 6.05 8.20
C LYS A 84 27.18 7.44 8.69
N ALA A 85 26.21 8.26 9.10
CA ALA A 85 26.47 9.58 9.67
C ALA A 85 27.23 9.47 11.00
N SER A 86 26.86 8.52 11.86
CA SER A 86 27.57 8.22 13.11
C SER A 86 29.01 7.75 12.84
N ASP A 87 29.19 6.81 11.90
CA ASP A 87 30.52 6.29 11.55
C ASP A 87 31.42 7.39 10.98
N ARG A 88 30.87 8.27 10.12
CA ARG A 88 31.59 9.43 9.58
C ARG A 88 31.97 10.41 10.69
N LEU A 89 31.06 10.69 11.63
CA LEU A 89 31.36 11.55 12.79
C LEU A 89 32.51 10.98 13.62
N ILE A 90 32.53 9.67 13.89
CA ILE A 90 33.62 9.00 14.62
C ILE A 90 34.95 9.17 13.86
N ALA A 91 34.94 8.94 12.55
CA ALA A 91 36.13 9.11 11.71
C ALA A 91 36.65 10.56 11.73
N ASP A 92 35.76 11.55 11.61
CA ASP A 92 36.12 12.97 11.64
C ASP A 92 36.65 13.42 13.00
N LEU A 93 36.13 12.86 14.10
CA LEU A 93 36.65 13.09 15.44
C LEU A 93 38.05 12.48 15.62
N ARG A 94 38.30 11.27 15.11
CA ARG A 94 39.63 10.63 15.13
C ARG A 94 40.66 11.37 14.28
N ALA A 95 40.25 11.85 13.11
CA ALA A 95 41.10 12.65 12.23
C ALA A 95 41.34 14.07 12.74
N GLY A 96 40.60 14.51 13.77
CA GLY A 96 40.66 15.88 14.29
C GLY A 96 39.97 16.93 13.40
N ASN A 97 39.23 16.49 12.37
CA ASN A 97 38.43 17.35 11.50
C ASN A 97 37.26 18.00 12.25
N GLN A 98 36.77 17.32 13.29
CA GLN A 98 35.78 17.85 14.22
C GLN A 98 36.29 17.79 15.65
N ARG A 99 35.72 18.64 16.51
CA ARG A 99 36.03 18.70 17.94
C ARG A 99 34.77 18.71 18.77
N LEU A 100 34.76 17.88 19.82
CA LEU A 100 33.70 17.91 20.83
C LEU A 100 33.65 19.27 21.53
N HIS A 101 32.48 19.68 22.02
CA HIS A 101 32.31 20.98 22.66
C HIS A 101 33.18 21.14 23.92
N GLN A 102 33.57 22.39 24.24
CA GLN A 102 34.46 22.76 25.35
C GLN A 102 34.09 22.12 26.69
N ARG A 103 32.80 21.99 27.03
CA ARG A 103 32.36 21.32 28.27
C ARG A 103 32.78 19.85 28.35
N TRP A 104 32.81 19.18 27.21
CA TRP A 104 33.30 17.80 27.08
C TRP A 104 34.82 17.77 26.98
N GLN A 105 35.45 18.83 26.44
CA GLN A 105 36.90 19.01 26.46
C GLN A 105 37.46 19.38 27.84
N ALA A 106 36.70 20.04 28.72
CA ALA A 106 37.15 20.38 30.08
C ALA A 106 37.30 19.12 30.93
N THR A 107 36.41 18.14 30.74
CA THR A 107 36.60 16.78 31.27
C THR A 107 37.82 16.12 30.65
N VAL A 108 38.11 16.36 29.37
CA VAL A 108 39.35 15.92 28.71
C VAL A 108 40.58 16.59 29.31
N ALA A 109 40.66 17.90 29.49
CA ALA A 109 41.82 18.58 30.07
C ALA A 109 42.10 18.12 31.51
N THR A 110 41.05 17.92 32.31
CA THR A 110 41.18 17.38 33.68
C THR A 110 41.56 15.90 33.68
N ALA A 111 41.04 15.13 32.71
CA ALA A 111 41.42 13.76 32.47
C ALA A 111 42.84 13.63 31.89
N GLU A 112 43.32 14.58 31.09
CA GLU A 112 44.69 14.63 30.56
C GLU A 112 45.68 15.01 31.66
N LEU A 113 45.30 15.86 32.61
CA LEU A 113 46.10 16.11 33.81
C LEU A 113 46.20 14.84 34.68
N SER A 114 45.10 14.10 34.82
CA SER A 114 45.07 12.79 35.49
C SER A 114 45.72 11.68 34.67
N ALA A 115 45.72 11.79 33.34
CA ALA A 115 46.30 10.84 32.40
C ALA A 115 47.78 11.09 32.19
N ALA A 116 48.31 12.30 32.32
CA ALA A 116 49.75 12.56 32.39
C ALA A 116 50.36 11.87 33.62
N ALA A 117 49.61 11.81 34.73
CA ALA A 117 49.98 11.02 35.91
C ALA A 117 49.86 9.50 35.68
N ALA A 118 48.99 9.03 34.78
CA ALA A 118 48.79 7.61 34.48
C ALA A 118 49.60 7.08 33.27
N ALA A 119 49.94 7.94 32.30
CA ALA A 119 50.67 7.68 31.05
C ALA A 119 52.16 7.45 31.30
N ALA A 120 52.64 7.70 32.52
CA ALA A 120 53.84 7.04 33.04
C ALA A 120 53.72 5.48 33.04
N SER A 121 52.55 4.91 32.71
CA SER A 121 52.26 3.47 32.85
C SER A 121 51.59 2.76 31.67
N GLN A 122 50.87 3.39 30.71
CA GLN A 122 50.33 2.69 29.52
C GLN A 122 49.68 3.65 28.47
N PRO A 123 49.45 3.21 27.21
CA PRO A 123 48.71 3.97 26.19
C PRO A 123 47.25 4.26 26.60
N ASP A 124 46.76 5.48 26.35
CA ASP A 124 45.44 5.97 26.80
C ASP A 124 44.27 5.46 25.94
N GLY A 125 43.69 4.32 26.30
CA GLY A 125 42.45 3.81 25.68
C GLY A 125 41.19 4.63 25.99
N ARG A 126 41.22 5.55 26.97
CA ARG A 126 40.02 6.31 27.36
C ARG A 126 39.65 7.41 26.37
N ALA A 127 40.57 7.85 25.53
CA ALA A 127 40.30 8.86 24.50
C ALA A 127 39.44 8.27 23.37
N ASP A 128 39.77 7.08 22.90
CA ASP A 128 39.03 6.38 21.85
C ASP A 128 37.63 5.98 22.33
N ASP A 129 37.50 5.48 23.56
CA ASP A 129 36.21 5.13 24.17
C ASP A 129 35.23 6.31 24.20
N ARG A 130 35.73 7.54 24.42
CA ARG A 130 34.89 8.75 24.45
C ARG A 130 34.41 9.12 23.06
N ILE A 131 35.26 9.02 22.04
CA ILE A 131 34.90 9.31 20.65
C ILE A 131 33.83 8.32 20.19
N GLU A 132 34.04 7.03 20.45
CA GLU A 132 33.05 6.01 20.12
C GLU A 132 31.75 6.19 20.91
N SER A 133 31.82 6.56 22.19
CA SER A 133 30.62 6.84 22.98
C SER A 133 29.83 8.02 22.43
N ALA A 134 30.48 9.09 21.98
CA ALA A 134 29.82 10.24 21.36
C ALA A 134 29.16 9.84 20.04
N GLY A 135 29.86 9.08 19.19
CA GLY A 135 29.30 8.55 17.96
C GLY A 135 28.07 7.68 18.20
N ARG A 136 28.15 6.72 19.14
CA ARG A 136 27.01 5.87 19.52
C ARG A 136 25.81 6.68 20.02
N ALA A 137 26.04 7.70 20.85
CA ALA A 137 24.96 8.54 21.37
C ALA A 137 24.25 9.33 20.25
N VAL A 138 25.02 9.93 19.33
CA VAL A 138 24.46 10.66 18.18
C VAL A 138 23.76 9.71 17.21
N GLY A 139 24.33 8.54 16.94
CA GLY A 139 23.71 7.52 16.10
C GLY A 139 22.39 7.02 16.68
N ALA A 140 22.36 6.71 17.99
CA ALA A 140 21.15 6.31 18.68
C ALA A 140 20.06 7.40 18.63
N ALA A 141 20.43 8.67 18.85
CA ALA A 141 19.49 9.78 18.74
C ALA A 141 18.90 9.89 17.31
N ALA A 142 19.74 9.79 16.27
CA ALA A 142 19.28 9.84 14.89
C ALA A 142 18.36 8.65 14.52
N GLN A 143 18.63 7.46 15.05
CA GLN A 143 17.75 6.30 14.88
C GLN A 143 16.41 6.49 15.59
N CYS A 144 16.40 7.06 16.80
CA CYS A 144 15.17 7.42 17.51
C CYS A 144 14.35 8.44 16.71
N ASP A 145 14.98 9.47 16.16
CA ASP A 145 14.31 10.47 15.32
C ASP A 145 13.70 9.83 14.06
N ALA A 146 14.44 8.95 13.39
CA ALA A 146 13.93 8.18 12.24
C ALA A 146 12.73 7.31 12.62
N GLN A 147 12.77 6.68 13.80
CA GLN A 147 11.65 5.89 14.33
C GLN A 147 10.42 6.75 14.61
N VAL A 148 10.59 7.91 15.27
CA VAL A 148 9.49 8.83 15.54
C VAL A 148 8.87 9.34 14.24
N ARG A 149 9.69 9.75 13.26
CA ARG A 149 9.20 10.16 11.94
C ARG A 149 8.44 9.03 11.25
N GLY A 150 9.00 7.82 11.21
CA GLY A 150 8.36 6.66 10.62
C GLY A 150 7.00 6.34 11.24
N LEU A 151 6.91 6.37 12.58
CA LEU A 151 5.65 6.15 13.31
C LEU A 151 4.62 7.26 13.03
N GLN A 152 5.04 8.52 12.98
CA GLN A 152 4.16 9.64 12.65
C GLN A 152 3.63 9.53 11.21
N SER A 153 4.49 9.22 10.25
CA SER A 153 4.11 8.99 8.86
C SER A 153 3.15 7.80 8.72
N PHE A 154 3.37 6.72 9.47
CA PHE A 154 2.47 5.57 9.50
C PHE A 154 1.10 5.95 10.08
N ALA A 155 1.07 6.68 11.19
CA ALA A 155 -0.18 7.15 11.79
C ALA A 155 -0.98 8.05 10.83
N LEU A 156 -0.31 8.94 10.09
CA LEU A 156 -0.94 9.76 9.04
C LEU A 156 -1.49 8.92 7.89
N LEU A 157 -0.75 7.88 7.46
CA LEU A 157 -1.18 6.95 6.42
C LEU A 157 -2.45 6.19 6.84
N CYS A 158 -2.51 5.72 8.09
CA CYS A 158 -3.70 5.07 8.64
C CYS A 158 -4.88 6.04 8.80
N ALA A 159 -4.64 7.27 9.27
CA ALA A 159 -5.68 8.27 9.44
C ALA A 159 -6.25 8.79 8.11
N GLY A 160 -5.44 8.82 7.05
CA GLY A 160 -5.86 9.21 5.69
C GLY A 160 -6.65 8.14 4.95
N GLY A 161 -6.55 6.86 5.34
CA GLY A 161 -7.29 5.75 4.74
C GLY A 161 -8.71 5.53 5.27
N GLY A 162 -9.18 6.40 6.18
CA GLY A 162 -10.50 6.30 6.83
C GLY A 162 -11.59 7.22 6.26
N LYS A 163 -11.45 7.70 5.01
CA LYS A 163 -12.48 8.52 4.33
C LYS A 163 -12.90 7.88 3.02
#